data_AF-A0A7S3TZ03-F1
#
_entry.id   AF-A0A7S3TZ03-F1
#
_cell.length_a   1.000
_cell.length_b   1.000
_cell.length_c   1.000
_cell.angle_alpha   90.00
_cell.angle_beta   90.00
_cell.angle_gamma   90.00
#
_symmetry.space_group_name_H-M   'P 1'
#
loop_
_entity.id
_entity.type
_entity.pdbx_description
1 polymer ?
#
loop_
_entity_poly.entity_id
_entity_poly.type
_entity_poly.pdbx_seq_one_letter_code
_entity_poly.pdbx_strand_id
1 'polypeptide(L)'
;RMLRTLAQIAGAGEKAAEVLPMELLSKMMGHQEPDVCAAAVTAMGRMGAAGAYYSDDIATYLLQHPDAKCRCAAVEALGQFGPQGKKNIHAAVAGCLNDPDASVKRSALLSLGAMQAN
;
A
#
# COMPACT_ATOMS: atom_id res chain seq x y z
N ARG A 1 -10.29 16.47 -8.39
CA ARG A 1 -11.10 15.41 -9.05
C ARG A 1 -10.43 14.04 -8.89
N MET A 2 -9.13 13.92 -9.14
CA MET A 2 -8.36 12.67 -9.09
C MET A 2 -8.26 12.01 -7.69
N LEU A 3 -8.08 12.79 -6.62
CA LEU A 3 -8.14 12.27 -5.25
C LEU A 3 -9.51 11.69 -4.90
N ARG A 4 -10.58 12.31 -5.39
CA ARG A 4 -11.96 11.87 -5.13
C ARG A 4 -12.24 10.53 -5.79
N THR A 5 -11.72 10.32 -7.01
CA THR A 5 -11.80 9.05 -7.71
C THR A 5 -10.97 7.98 -6.98
N LEU A 6 -9.71 8.25 -6.62
CA LEU A 6 -8.89 7.28 -5.88
C LEU A 6 -9.49 6.90 -4.52
N ALA A 7 -10.09 7.84 -3.80
CA ALA A 7 -10.78 7.58 -2.54
C ALA A 7 -12.06 6.75 -2.73
N GLN A 8 -12.86 7.02 -3.77
CA GLN A 8 -14.02 6.17 -4.11
C GLN A 8 -13.60 4.76 -4.49
N ILE A 9 -12.47 4.62 -5.17
CA ILE A 9 -11.89 3.35 -5.61
C ILE A 9 -11.35 2.56 -4.41
N ALA A 10 -10.66 3.21 -3.49
CA ALA A 10 -10.33 2.61 -2.20
C ALA A 10 -11.62 2.13 -1.50
N GLY A 11 -12.72 2.87 -1.56
CA GLY A 11 -14.02 2.42 -1.05
C GLY A 11 -14.62 1.20 -1.78
N ALA A 12 -14.26 0.98 -3.04
CA ALA A 12 -14.83 -0.07 -3.90
C ALA A 12 -14.18 -1.46 -3.74
N GLY A 13 -13.02 -1.56 -3.06
CA GLY A 13 -12.36 -2.83 -2.77
C GLY A 13 -11.94 -3.60 -4.02
N GLU A 14 -12.12 -4.91 -4.05
CA GLU A 14 -11.70 -5.79 -5.16
C GLU A 14 -12.32 -5.40 -6.52
N LYS A 15 -13.54 -4.82 -6.52
CA LYS A 15 -14.20 -4.31 -7.74
C LYS A 15 -13.49 -3.11 -8.36
N ALA A 16 -12.61 -2.43 -7.63
CA ALA A 16 -11.77 -1.37 -8.16
C ALA A 16 -10.83 -1.88 -9.28
N ALA A 17 -10.45 -3.16 -9.25
CA ALA A 17 -9.56 -3.76 -10.24
C ALA A 17 -10.15 -3.84 -11.64
N GLU A 18 -11.49 -3.91 -11.75
CA GLU A 18 -12.19 -3.92 -13.03
C GLU A 18 -12.35 -2.52 -13.62
N VAL A 19 -12.34 -1.50 -12.76
CA VAL A 19 -12.67 -0.11 -13.13
C VAL A 19 -11.43 0.69 -13.54
N LEU A 20 -10.25 0.33 -13.05
CA LEU A 20 -9.01 1.02 -13.40
C LEU A 20 -7.94 0.08 -13.96
N PRO A 21 -7.24 0.51 -15.03
CA PRO A 21 -6.02 -0.15 -15.45
C PRO A 21 -4.97 0.03 -14.35
N MET A 22 -4.37 -1.08 -13.93
CA MET A 22 -3.32 -1.10 -12.90
C MET A 22 -2.13 -0.18 -13.24
N GLU A 23 -1.87 0.03 -14.52
CA GLU A 23 -0.89 1.00 -15.04
C GLU A 23 -1.14 2.43 -14.55
N LEU A 24 -2.41 2.83 -14.40
CA LEU A 24 -2.74 4.15 -13.88
C LEU A 24 -2.34 4.27 -12.41
N LEU A 25 -2.59 3.24 -11.60
CA LEU A 25 -2.23 3.24 -10.18
C LEU A 25 -0.70 3.28 -10.00
N SER A 26 0.04 2.54 -10.82
CA SER A 26 1.51 2.61 -10.85
C SER A 26 1.99 4.03 -11.20
N LYS A 27 1.38 4.67 -12.20
CA LYS A 27 1.70 6.07 -12.55
C LYS A 27 1.37 7.06 -11.44
N MET A 28 0.28 6.84 -10.69
CA MET A 28 -0.11 7.68 -9.56
C MET A 28 0.80 7.49 -8.33
N MET A 29 1.44 6.32 -8.19
CA MET A 29 2.48 6.07 -7.18
C MET A 29 3.76 6.91 -7.42
N GLY A 30 3.94 7.47 -8.62
CA GLY A 30 5.04 8.39 -8.91
C GLY A 30 4.67 9.88 -8.76
N HIS A 31 3.48 10.20 -8.26
CA HIS A 31 2.99 11.58 -8.25
C HIS A 31 3.66 12.42 -7.14
N GLN A 32 3.92 13.70 -7.42
CA GLN A 32 4.60 14.60 -6.46
C GLN A 32 3.76 14.93 -5.22
N GLU A 33 2.44 14.72 -5.28
CA GLU A 33 1.52 15.00 -4.20
C GLU A 33 1.36 13.76 -3.30
N PRO A 34 1.80 13.80 -2.03
CA PRO A 34 1.77 12.63 -1.14
C PRO A 34 0.39 12.04 -0.96
N ASP A 35 -0.65 12.88 -0.90
CA ASP A 35 -2.03 12.41 -0.73
C ASP A 35 -2.52 11.60 -1.95
N VAL A 36 -2.10 11.97 -3.18
CA VAL A 36 -2.41 11.21 -4.40
C VAL A 36 -1.72 9.86 -4.38
N CYS A 37 -0.46 9.88 -3.94
CA CYS A 37 0.38 8.71 -3.90
C CYS A 37 -0.11 7.69 -2.87
N ALA A 38 -0.39 8.14 -1.65
CA ALA A 38 -0.98 7.33 -0.60
C ALA A 38 -2.33 6.74 -1.03
N ALA A 39 -3.20 7.55 -1.65
CA ALA A 39 -4.50 7.06 -2.12
C ALA A 39 -4.37 5.97 -3.21
N ALA A 40 -3.39 6.09 -4.11
CA ALA A 40 -3.12 5.05 -5.11
C ALA A 40 -2.65 3.75 -4.47
N VAL A 41 -1.72 3.82 -3.51
CA VAL A 41 -1.20 2.65 -2.80
C VAL A 41 -2.29 1.98 -1.95
N THR A 42 -3.12 2.76 -1.25
CA THR A 42 -4.27 2.23 -0.51
C THR A 42 -5.28 1.55 -1.43
N ALA A 43 -5.55 2.12 -2.61
CA ALA A 43 -6.42 1.49 -3.60
C ALA A 43 -5.84 0.13 -4.03
N MET A 44 -4.54 0.05 -4.35
CA MET A 44 -3.88 -1.21 -4.67
C MET A 44 -4.03 -2.25 -3.54
N GLY A 45 -3.81 -1.86 -2.28
CA GLY A 45 -3.99 -2.74 -1.13
C GLY A 45 -5.39 -3.38 -1.07
N ARG A 46 -6.42 -2.55 -1.28
CA ARG A 46 -7.82 -2.97 -1.22
C ARG A 46 -8.29 -3.78 -2.42
N MET A 47 -7.49 -3.86 -3.47
CA MET A 47 -7.77 -4.66 -4.66
C MET A 47 -7.36 -6.13 -4.50
N GLY A 48 -6.85 -6.53 -3.34
CA GLY A 48 -6.57 -7.93 -3.03
C GLY A 48 -5.52 -8.54 -3.97
N ALA A 49 -5.84 -9.68 -4.58
CA ALA A 49 -4.90 -10.43 -5.44
C ALA A 49 -4.40 -9.61 -6.64
N ALA A 50 -5.25 -8.76 -7.24
CA ALA A 50 -4.83 -7.89 -8.33
C ALA A 50 -3.78 -6.87 -7.86
N GLY A 51 -3.97 -6.30 -6.66
CA GLY A 51 -3.00 -5.39 -6.04
C GLY A 51 -1.70 -6.07 -5.63
N ALA A 52 -1.79 -7.32 -5.15
CA ALA A 52 -0.64 -8.10 -4.70
C ALA A 52 0.41 -8.34 -5.81
N TYR A 53 0.02 -8.28 -7.09
CA TYR A 53 0.96 -8.31 -8.21
C TYR A 53 2.04 -7.20 -8.11
N TYR A 54 1.67 -6.04 -7.57
CA TYR A 54 2.54 -4.87 -7.40
C TYR A 54 3.23 -4.80 -6.04
N SER A 55 3.22 -5.90 -5.26
CA SER A 55 3.78 -5.89 -3.91
C SER A 55 5.25 -5.48 -3.86
N ASP A 56 6.04 -5.81 -4.89
CA ASP A 56 7.47 -5.45 -4.96
C ASP A 56 7.67 -3.95 -5.19
N ASP A 57 6.84 -3.36 -6.06
CA ASP A 57 6.87 -1.92 -6.33
C ASP A 57 6.44 -1.14 -5.09
N ILE A 58 5.38 -1.60 -4.40
CA ILE A 58 4.90 -1.00 -3.14
C ILE A 58 5.96 -1.15 -2.03
N ALA A 59 6.66 -2.29 -1.96
CA ALA A 59 7.75 -2.49 -0.99
C ALA A 59 8.96 -1.59 -1.28
N THR A 60 9.30 -1.39 -2.55
CA THR A 60 10.38 -0.46 -2.94
C THR A 60 9.99 0.97 -2.61
N TYR A 61 8.75 1.34 -2.93
CA TYR A 61 8.17 2.64 -2.62
C TYR A 61 8.18 2.91 -1.11
N LEU A 62 7.77 1.94 -0.30
CA LEU A 62 7.80 2.01 1.16
C LEU A 62 9.17 2.38 1.72
N LEU A 63 10.23 1.76 1.20
CA LEU A 63 11.60 1.94 1.70
C LEU A 63 12.21 3.28 1.30
N GLN A 64 11.75 3.91 0.21
CA GLN A 64 12.38 5.09 -0.36
C GLN A 64 11.57 6.37 -0.20
N HIS A 65 10.28 6.30 0.15
CA HIS A 65 9.43 7.49 0.14
C HIS A 65 9.69 8.43 1.33
N PRO A 66 9.93 9.74 1.09
CA PRO A 66 10.24 10.69 2.16
C PRO A 66 9.04 10.98 3.08
N ASP A 67 7.82 10.96 2.53
CA ASP A 67 6.60 11.25 3.29
C ASP A 67 6.11 10.03 4.10
N ALA A 68 5.84 10.24 5.39
CA ALA A 68 5.41 9.19 6.30
C ALA A 68 4.01 8.66 6.02
N LYS A 69 3.06 9.48 5.53
CA LYS A 69 1.70 9.01 5.18
C LYS A 69 1.76 8.01 4.04
N CYS A 70 2.59 8.29 3.05
CA CYS A 70 2.84 7.39 1.94
C CYS A 70 3.45 6.06 2.40
N ARG A 71 4.42 6.11 3.33
CA ARG A 71 4.98 4.89 3.93
C ARG A 71 3.91 4.12 4.70
N CYS A 72 3.07 4.77 5.52
CA CYS A 72 1.96 4.12 6.21
C CYS A 72 1.01 3.41 5.23
N ALA A 73 0.60 4.09 4.15
CA ALA A 73 -0.29 3.52 3.14
C ALA A 73 0.31 2.27 2.48
N ALA A 74 1.62 2.28 2.22
CA ALA A 74 2.33 1.12 1.69
C ALA A 74 2.41 -0.04 2.69
N VAL A 75 2.72 0.24 3.96
CA VAL A 75 2.70 -0.79 5.02
C VAL A 75 1.33 -1.44 5.16
N GLU A 76 0.26 -0.65 5.13
CA GLU A 76 -1.11 -1.15 5.24
C GLU A 76 -1.51 -1.98 4.02
N ALA A 77 -1.20 -1.51 2.80
CA ALA A 77 -1.47 -2.25 1.57
C ALA A 77 -0.73 -3.60 1.54
N LEU A 78 0.54 -3.60 1.93
CA LEU A 78 1.35 -4.80 2.06
C LEU A 78 0.78 -5.79 3.09
N GLY A 79 0.32 -5.30 4.23
CA GLY A 79 -0.34 -6.11 5.25
C GLY A 79 -1.65 -6.74 4.76
N GLN A 80 -2.42 -6.00 3.94
CA GLN A 80 -3.67 -6.48 3.35
C GLN A 80 -3.48 -7.62 2.34
N PHE A 81 -2.31 -7.70 1.69
CA PHE A 81 -2.04 -8.81 0.77
C PHE A 81 -1.84 -10.15 1.48
N GLY A 82 -1.41 -10.15 2.75
CA GLY A 82 -1.23 -11.37 3.53
C GLY A 82 -0.38 -12.43 2.80
N PRO A 83 -0.81 -13.71 2.76
CA PRO A 83 -0.07 -14.78 2.06
C PRO A 83 -0.12 -14.69 0.53
N GLN A 84 -1.02 -13.89 -0.05
CA GLN A 84 -1.07 -13.64 -1.50
C GLN A 84 0.03 -12.69 -1.95
N GLY A 85 0.57 -11.92 -1.01
CA GLY A 85 1.71 -11.09 -1.26
C GLY A 85 3.02 -11.89 -1.37
N LYS A 86 3.98 -11.38 -2.13
CA LYS A 86 5.27 -12.06 -2.34
C LYS A 86 6.04 -12.26 -1.03
N LYS A 87 6.93 -13.27 -1.00
CA LYS A 87 7.69 -13.71 0.19
C LYS A 87 8.40 -12.57 0.95
N ASN A 88 8.80 -11.50 0.25
CA ASN A 88 9.60 -10.41 0.83
C ASN A 88 8.80 -9.36 1.59
N ILE A 89 7.46 -9.42 1.58
CA ILE A 89 6.63 -8.41 2.23
C ILE A 89 6.83 -8.39 3.75
N HIS A 90 6.97 -9.56 4.39
CA HIS A 90 7.19 -9.64 5.83
C HIS A 90 8.47 -8.91 6.26
N ALA A 91 9.56 -9.05 5.49
CA ALA A 91 10.82 -8.37 5.78
C ALA A 91 10.71 -6.86 5.58
N ALA A 92 10.03 -6.40 4.51
CA ALA A 92 9.80 -4.98 4.25
C ALA A 92 8.98 -4.33 5.37
N VAL A 93 7.86 -4.94 5.76
CA VAL A 93 7.00 -4.45 6.84
C VAL A 93 7.72 -4.50 8.20
N ALA A 94 8.49 -5.56 8.48
CA ALA A 94 9.29 -5.65 9.70
C ALA A 94 10.37 -4.55 9.79
N GLY A 95 10.97 -4.16 8.65
CA GLY A 95 11.89 -3.03 8.59
C GLY A 95 11.28 -1.72 9.08
N CYS A 96 9.99 -1.50 8.83
CA CYS A 96 9.25 -0.30 9.24
C CYS A 96 9.01 -0.20 10.76
N LEU A 97 9.31 -1.24 11.54
CA LEU A 97 9.33 -1.14 13.00
C LEU A 97 10.43 -0.20 13.53
N ASN A 98 11.45 0.05 12.70
CA ASN A 98 12.53 0.99 12.99
C ASN A 98 12.34 2.35 12.30
N ASP A 99 11.17 2.61 11.71
CA ASP A 99 10.91 3.89 11.05
C ASP A 99 10.99 5.06 12.06
N PRO A 100 11.55 6.21 11.67
CA PRO A 100 11.56 7.39 12.52
C PRO A 100 10.14 7.83 12.91
N ASP A 101 9.16 7.65 12.03
CA ASP A 101 7.78 8.05 12.25
C ASP A 101 7.01 7.04 13.12
N ALA A 102 6.34 7.53 14.16
CA ALA A 102 5.56 6.71 15.08
C ALA A 102 4.33 6.06 14.43
N SER A 103 3.73 6.72 13.44
CA SER A 103 2.57 6.22 12.71
C SER A 103 2.97 5.04 11.84
N VAL A 104 4.10 5.14 11.14
CA VAL A 104 4.62 4.05 10.31
C VAL A 104 4.94 2.81 11.15
N LYS A 105 5.57 3.00 12.32
CA LYS A 105 5.81 1.90 13.28
C LYS A 105 4.53 1.22 13.73
N ARG A 106 3.50 2.01 14.03
CA ARG A 106 2.19 1.48 14.44
C ARG A 106 1.54 0.69 13.31
N SER A 107 1.54 1.22 12.08
CA SER A 107 1.01 0.50 10.92
C SER A 107 1.78 -0.81 10.69
N ALA A 108 3.10 -0.82 10.89
CA ALA A 108 3.91 -2.03 10.75
C ALA A 108 3.53 -3.12 11.76
N LEU A 109 3.35 -2.75 13.04
CA LEU A 109 2.88 -3.69 14.08
C LEU A 109 1.51 -4.28 13.73
N LEU A 110 0.57 -3.43 13.29
CA LEU A 110 -0.78 -3.86 12.93
C LEU A 110 -0.76 -4.79 11.70
N SER A 111 -0.01 -4.43 10.66
CA SER A 111 0.14 -5.25 9.46
C SER A 111 0.79 -6.59 9.77
N LEU A 112 1.86 -6.65 10.56
CA LEU A 112 2.49 -7.92 10.94
C LEU A 112 1.54 -8.81 11.76
N GLY A 113 0.78 -8.23 12.70
CA GLY A 113 -0.23 -8.97 13.45
C GLY A 113 -1.31 -9.55 12.54
N ALA A 114 -1.79 -8.76 11.56
CA ALA A 114 -2.79 -9.22 10.59
C ALA A 114 -2.23 -10.31 9.66
N MET A 115 -0.95 -10.23 9.28
CA MET A 115 -0.30 -11.23 8.43
C MET A 115 -0.05 -12.56 9.14
N GLN A 116 0.19 -12.55 10.47
CA GLN A 116 0.41 -13.75 11.27
C GLN A 116 -0.88 -14.45 11.72
N ALA A 117 -1.99 -13.71 11.80
CA ALA A 117 -3.28 -14.23 12.25
C ALA A 117 -4.04 -15.02 11.16
N ASN A 118 -3.47 -15.14 9.95
CA ASN A 118 -4.10 -15.69 8.75
C ASN A 118 -3.27 -16.83 8.17
#